data_AF-A0A259SQC5-F1
#
_entry.id   AF-A0A259SQC5-F1
#
_cell.length_a   1.000
_cell.length_b   1.000
_cell.length_c   1.000
_cell.angle_alpha   90.00
_cell.angle_beta   90.00
_cell.angle_gamma   90.00
#
_symmetry.space_group_name_H-M   'P 1'
#
loop_
_entity.id
_entity.type
_entity.pdbx_description
1 polymer ?
#
loop_
_entity_poly.entity_id
_entity_poly.type
_entity_poly.pdbx_seq_one_letter_code
_entity_poly.pdbx_strand_id
1 'polypeptide(L)' 'MAVSARDVARVAGVSVSTVSRALSRPDDLAPETLAKVLETARMLGYRPNPAARGLTTGRTGTIGLIVPDLENPFFS' A
#
# COMPACT_ATOMS: atom_id res chain seq x y z
N MET A 1 8.03 0.66 -16.96
CA MET A 1 7.46 -0.50 -16.24
C MET A 1 7.37 -0.12 -14.76
N ALA A 2 6.21 -0.24 -14.12
CA ALA A 2 6.06 0.09 -12.70
C ALA A 2 6.61 -1.06 -11.84
N VAL A 3 7.36 -0.73 -10.79
CA VAL A 3 7.87 -1.72 -9.83
C VAL A 3 6.71 -2.31 -9.03
N SER A 4 6.70 -3.63 -8.86
CA SER A 4 5.68 -4.36 -8.11
C SER A 4 6.18 -4.86 -6.76
N ALA A 5 5.27 -5.25 -5.87
CA ALA A 5 5.63 -5.89 -4.59
C ALA A 5 6.45 -7.18 -4.78
N ARG A 6 6.30 -7.86 -5.92
CA ARG A 6 7.10 -9.06 -6.25
C ARG A 6 8.55 -8.71 -6.54
N ASP A 7 8.80 -7.55 -7.15
CA ASP A 7 10.16 -7.07 -7.41
C ASP A 7 10.86 -6.70 -6.11
N VAL A 8 10.17 -5.97 -5.23
CA VAL A 8 10.68 -5.64 -3.89
C VAL A 8 10.97 -6.91 -3.09
N ALA A 9 10.06 -7.88 -3.10
CA ALA A 9 10.24 -9.16 -2.42
C ALA A 9 11.48 -9.92 -2.91
N ARG A 10 11.68 -9.96 -4.23
CA ARG A 10 12.84 -10.61 -4.87
C ARG A 10 14.16 -9.97 -4.46
N VAL A 11 14.23 -8.64 -4.51
CA VAL A 11 15.47 -7.89 -4.19
C VAL A 11 15.76 -7.92 -2.68
N ALA A 12 14.72 -7.79 -1.85
CA ALA A 12 14.86 -7.88 -0.40
C ALA A 12 15.06 -9.32 0.11
N GLY A 13 14.88 -10.34 -0.73
CA GLY A 13 15.00 -11.76 -0.34
C GLY A 13 13.93 -12.20 0.66
N VAL A 14 12.72 -11.68 0.54
CA VAL A 14 11.58 -12.00 1.41
C VAL A 14 10.36 -12.43 0.58
N SER A 15 9.31 -12.93 1.23
CA SER A 15 8.05 -13.23 0.54
C SER A 15 7.26 -11.96 0.20
N VAL A 16 6.39 -12.03 -0.80
CA VAL A 16 5.42 -10.96 -1.12
C VAL A 16 4.52 -10.65 0.08
N SER A 17 4.16 -11.66 0.87
CA SER A 17 3.38 -11.48 2.11
C SER A 17 4.15 -10.69 3.17
N THR A 18 5.48 -10.84 3.25
CA THR A 18 6.34 -10.04 4.14
C THR A 18 6.37 -8.58 3.70
N VAL A 19 6.49 -8.32 2.39
CA VAL A 19 6.39 -6.94 1.85
C VAL A 19 5.02 -6.34 2.14
N SER A 20 3.94 -7.11 1.97
CA SER A 20 2.60 -6.65 2.31
C SER A 20 2.49 -6.29 3.80
N ARG A 21 3.01 -7.14 4.70
CA ARG A 21 2.98 -6.88 6.15
C ARG A 21 3.82 -5.66 6.51
N ALA A 22 5.01 -5.50 5.92
CA ALA A 22 5.85 -4.32 6.16
C ALA A 22 5.14 -3.00 5.85
N LEU A 23 4.20 -3.01 4.88
CA LEU A 23 3.40 -1.84 4.52
C LEU A 23 2.08 -1.70 5.31
N SER A 24 1.49 -2.81 5.76
CA SER A 24 0.16 -2.79 6.40
C SER A 24 0.20 -2.93 7.92
N ARG A 25 1.20 -3.62 8.46
CA ARG A 25 1.39 -3.99 9.87
C ARG A 25 2.90 -4.06 10.17
N PRO A 26 3.62 -2.93 10.15
CA PRO A 26 5.06 -2.90 10.35
C PRO A 26 5.47 -3.47 11.72
N ASP A 27 4.63 -3.33 12.74
CA ASP A 27 4.88 -3.80 14.11
C ASP A 27 4.93 -5.34 14.23
N ASP A 28 4.37 -6.08 13.26
CA ASP A 28 4.41 -7.55 13.21
C ASP A 28 5.77 -8.10 12.73
N LEU A 29 6.71 -7.23 12.34
CA LEU A 29 8.02 -7.63 11.80
C LEU A 29 9.17 -7.24 12.72
N ALA A 30 10.22 -8.05 12.66
CA ALA A 30 11.51 -7.66 13.22
C ALA A 30 11.98 -6.32 12.60
N PRO A 31 12.51 -5.38 13.41
CA PRO A 31 12.96 -4.06 12.92
C PRO A 31 13.94 -4.15 11.75
N GLU A 32 14.82 -5.14 11.75
CA GLU A 32 15.80 -5.38 10.69
C GLU A 32 15.12 -5.72 9.35
N THR A 33 14.14 -6.62 9.36
CA THR A 33 13.38 -7.03 8.17
C THR A 33 12.55 -5.86 7.64
N LEU A 34 11.91 -5.10 8.55
CA LEU A 34 11.14 -3.92 8.19
C LEU A 34 12.04 -2.89 7.49
N ALA A 35 13.18 -2.55 8.09
CA ALA A 35 14.14 -1.60 7.52
C ALA A 35 14.62 -2.05 6.14
N LYS A 36 14.99 -3.33 5.99
CA LYS A 36 15.43 -3.91 4.71
C LYS A 36 14.39 -3.75 3.61
N VAL A 37 13.13 -4.07 3.92
CA VAL A 37 12.03 -3.98 2.94
C VAL A 37 11.74 -2.54 2.56
N LEU A 38 11.66 -1.63 3.54
CA LEU A 38 11.39 -0.21 3.28
C LEU A 38 12.50 0.44 2.46
N GLU A 39 13.75 0.11 2.76
CA GLU A 39 14.92 0.60 2.02
C GLU A 39 14.91 0.11 0.58
N THR A 40 14.66 -1.19 0.38
CA THR A 40 14.55 -1.79 -0.97
C THR A 40 13.39 -1.18 -1.76
N ALA A 41 12.24 -0.99 -1.13
CA ALA A 41 11.08 -0.37 -1.75
C ALA A 41 11.38 1.07 -2.19
N ARG A 42 12.05 1.84 -1.33
CA ARG A 42 12.47 3.22 -1.62
C ARG A 42 13.47 3.28 -2.78
N MET A 43 14.49 2.44 -2.74
CA MET A 43 15.52 2.36 -3.79
C MET A 43 14.94 2.02 -5.16
N LEU A 44 13.96 1.10 -5.20
CA LEU A 44 13.28 0.72 -6.44
C LEU A 44 12.17 1.70 -6.86
N GLY A 45 11.87 2.74 -6.05
CA GLY A 45 10.77 3.66 -6.34
C GLY A 45 9.39 2.98 -6.29
N TYR A 46 9.26 1.92 -5.50
CA TYR A 46 8.00 1.19 -5.35
C TYR A 46 6.92 2.08 -4.72
N ARG A 47 5.75 2.14 -5.36
CA ARG A 47 4.57 2.82 -4.84
C ARG A 47 3.41 1.82 -4.78
N PRO A 48 2.77 1.64 -3.62
CA PRO A 48 1.59 0.78 -3.52
C PRO A 48 0.50 1.23 -4.49
N ASN A 49 -0.11 0.26 -5.18
CA ASN A 49 -1.26 0.52 -6.04
C ASN A 49 -2.56 0.28 -5.25
N PRO A 50 -3.36 1.33 -4.96
CA PRO A 50 -4.60 1.19 -4.18
C PRO A 50 -5.63 0.27 -4.84
N ALA A 51 -5.72 0.26 -6.18
CA ALA A 51 -6.64 -0.62 -6.90
C ALA A 51 -6.24 -2.09 -6.74
N ALA A 52 -4.95 -2.41 -6.91
CA ALA A 52 -4.44 -3.77 -6.69
C ALA A 52 -4.62 -4.23 -5.23
N ARG A 53 -4.41 -3.32 -4.27
CA ARG A 53 -4.69 -3.57 -2.85
C ARG A 53 -6.18 -3.86 -2.65
N GLY A 54 -7.07 -3.04 -3.21
CA GLY A 54 -8.51 -3.20 -3.11
C GLY A 54 -9.03 -4.51 -3.70
N LEU A 55 -8.45 -4.98 -4.81
CA LEU A 55 -8.74 -6.30 -5.37
C LEU A 55 -8.35 -7.45 -4.42
N THR A 56 -7.19 -7.32 -3.76
CA THR A 56 -6.70 -8.37 -2.85
C THR A 56 -7.47 -8.38 -1.52
N THR A 57 -7.85 -7.20 -1.01
CA THR A 57 -8.57 -7.06 0.26
C THR A 57 -10.09 -7.13 0.12
N GLY A 58 -10.62 -7.07 -1.10
CA GLY A 58 -12.05 -6.87 -1.36
C GLY A 58 -12.59 -5.52 -0.85
N ARG A 59 -11.70 -4.56 -0.55
CA ARG A 59 -12.03 -3.29 0.12
C ARG A 59 -11.24 -2.16 -0.51
N THR A 60 -11.91 -1.20 -1.14
CA THR A 60 -11.27 -0.02 -1.73
C THR A 60 -10.84 1.01 -0.68
N GLY A 61 -11.52 1.05 0.48
CA GLY A 61 -11.33 2.11 1.47
C GLY A 61 -11.93 3.45 1.04
N THR A 62 -12.74 3.46 -0.02
CA THR A 62 -13.41 4.66 -0.54
C THR A 62 -14.81 4.78 0.08
N ILE A 63 -15.16 5.99 0.54
CA ILE A 63 -16.51 6.33 0.96
C ILE A 63 -17.17 7.14 -0.17
N GLY A 64 -18.35 6.72 -0.61
CA GLY A 64 -19.17 7.49 -1.54
C GLY A 64 -20.14 8.37 -0.77
N LEU A 65 -20.14 9.67 -1.04
CA LEU A 65 -21.08 10.63 -0.48
C LEU A 65 -22.02 11.11 -1.57
N ILE A 66 -23.32 11.17 -1.27
CA ILE A 66 -24.34 11.76 -2.15
C ILE A 66 -24.88 12.98 -1.41
N VAL A 67 -24.70 14.16 -2.01
CA VAL A 67 -25.27 15.41 -1.52
C VAL A 67 -26.20 16.00 -2.59
N PRO A 68 -27.23 16.77 -2.18
CA PRO A 68 -28.14 17.41 -3.13
C PRO A 68 -27.45 18.43 -4.05
N ASP A 69 -26.51 19.19 -3.49
CA ASP A 69 -25.76 20.23 -4.19
C ASP A 69 -24.41 20.47 -3.47
N LEU A 70 -23.32 20.50 -4.23
CA LEU A 70 -21.97 20.77 -3.74
C LEU A 70 -21.68 22.28 -3.62
N GLU A 71 -22.44 23.14 -4.31
CA GLU A 71 -22.27 24.60 -4.30
C GLU A 71 -23.02 25.28 -3.16
N ASN A 72 -23.93 24.57 -2.50
CA ASN A 72 -24.65 25.09 -1.35
C ASN A 72 -23.74 25.09 -0.11
N PRO A 73 -23.45 26.26 0.52
CA PRO A 73 -22.54 26.38 1.65
C PRO A 73 -22.95 25.59 2.90
N PHE A 74 -24.20 25.12 2.97
CA PHE A 74 -24.67 24.25 4.05
C PHE A 74 -24.11 22.82 3.94
N PHE A 75 -23.72 22.39 2.73
CA PHE A 75 -23.23 21.03 2.44
C PHE A 75 -21.76 20.96 2.00
N SER A 76 -21.05 22.09 1.88
CA SER A 76 -19.64 22.20 1.45
C SER A 76 -18.64 22.30 2.59
#